data_AF-A0A3L7YQ73-F1
#
_entry.id   AF-A0A3L7YQ73-F1
#
_cell.length_a   1.000
_cell.length_b   1.000
_cell.length_c   1.000
_cell.angle_alpha   90.00
_cell.angle_beta   90.00
_cell.angle_gamma   90.00
#
_symmetry.space_group_name_H-M   'P 1'
#
loop_
_entity.id
_entity.type
_entity.pdbx_description
1 polymer ?
#
loop_
_entity_poly.entity_id
_entity_poly.type
_entity_poly.pdbx_seq_one_letter_code
_entity_poly.pdbx_strand_id
1 'polypeptide(L)'
;MFEQLQKIGKALMLPIAVLPAAALLLRIGVLLSSDLKVADGTALTVVWNVMTIAGDAVFGNLALLFAIGVAVGLTEGAGVAALGAAVGYQILAKINGVGSLIDVLNKVEAPAKVNMSVFGGILIGVIAAWAYNNYKDMKLPSYLGFFAGRRFVPIVTAFASVAAGIVAGFIWPPIGAAIQEFGNLIVTMGGIGLVLYGFANRMLLLVGLHHILNTFVWFQLGSFTKADGTVVTGDLNRFFAGDPTAGPFMAGWFVVMMFGLPAAAYAIYQAADKSEKKSTGSIMGSAGFTSFLTGITEPIEFSFAYAAPVLFAIHGLLAGVALAICAQLDWVQGFGFSAGLIDYLLNFTLASAASTGGSTGPLGILGLGVVFAAIYYVLFAAAIRTQNLATPGRTPVKAKGRR
;
A
#
# COMPACT_ATOMS: atom_id res chain seq x y z
N MET A 1 22.79 -0.65 -7.68
CA MET A 1 21.36 -0.84 -7.99
C MET A 1 20.60 -1.57 -6.88
N PHE A 2 20.95 -2.82 -6.51
CA PHE A 2 20.25 -3.57 -5.46
C PHE A 2 20.21 -2.86 -4.09
N GLU A 3 21.35 -2.36 -3.60
CA GLU A 3 21.42 -1.62 -2.33
C GLU A 3 20.60 -0.32 -2.35
N GLN A 4 20.52 0.36 -3.50
CA GLN A 4 19.73 1.58 -3.68
C GLN A 4 18.23 1.27 -3.66
N LEU A 5 17.78 0.18 -4.30
CA LEU A 5 16.40 -0.28 -4.23
C LEU A 5 16.01 -0.68 -2.79
N GLN A 6 16.91 -1.32 -2.05
CA GLN A 6 16.70 -1.65 -0.64
C GLN A 6 16.61 -0.40 0.25
N LYS A 7 17.44 0.64 -0.01
CA LYS A 7 17.35 1.94 0.69
C LYS A 7 16.02 2.64 0.42
N ILE A 8 15.54 2.61 -0.82
CA ILE A 8 14.21 3.14 -1.18
C ILE A 8 13.11 2.37 -0.45
N GLY A 9 13.13 1.04 -0.46
CA GLY A 9 12.17 0.21 0.27
C GLY A 9 12.13 0.52 1.77
N LYS A 10 13.29 0.67 2.42
CA LYS A 10 13.37 1.10 3.83
C LYS A 10 12.83 2.51 4.06
N ALA A 11 13.11 3.44 3.14
CA ALA A 11 12.65 4.82 3.26
C ALA A 11 11.11 4.94 3.16
N LEU A 12 10.46 4.02 2.45
CA LEU A 12 9.01 3.95 2.34
C LEU A 12 8.33 3.39 3.61
N MET A 13 9.04 2.71 4.50
CA MET A 13 8.45 2.11 5.72
C MET A 13 8.03 3.15 6.77
N LEU A 14 8.78 4.24 6.89
CA LEU A 14 8.54 5.27 7.91
C LEU A 14 7.11 5.88 7.82
N PRO A 15 6.63 6.35 6.66
CA PRO A 15 5.27 6.87 6.54
C PRO A 15 4.20 5.76 6.64
N ILE A 16 4.53 4.52 6.30
CA ILE A 16 3.61 3.38 6.42
C ILE A 16 3.33 3.04 7.88
N ALA A 17 4.30 3.23 8.78
CA ALA A 17 4.19 2.87 10.18
C ALA A 17 3.06 3.58 10.95
N VAL A 18 2.59 4.74 10.49
CA VAL A 18 1.48 5.48 11.14
C VAL A 18 0.10 5.07 10.63
N LEU A 19 0.02 4.40 9.49
CA LEU A 19 -1.24 4.04 8.85
C LEU A 19 -2.11 3.04 9.64
N PRO A 20 -1.58 2.04 10.37
CA PRO A 20 -2.42 1.17 11.19
C PRO A 20 -3.17 1.95 12.28
N ALA A 21 -2.48 2.87 12.96
CA ALA A 21 -3.10 3.69 13.99
C ALA A 21 -4.18 4.62 13.40
N ALA A 22 -3.91 5.21 12.24
CA ALA A 22 -4.88 6.03 11.52
C ALA A 22 -6.13 5.24 11.10
N ALA A 23 -5.94 4.03 10.53
CA ALA A 23 -7.04 3.15 10.15
C ALA A 23 -7.90 2.76 11.35
N LEU A 24 -7.27 2.42 12.48
CA LEU A 24 -7.96 2.11 13.73
C LEU A 24 -8.79 3.29 14.21
N LEU A 25 -8.20 4.49 14.29
CA LEU A 25 -8.93 5.70 14.71
C LEU A 25 -10.11 5.99 13.80
N LEU A 26 -9.88 5.95 12.48
CA LEU A 26 -10.90 6.20 11.48
C LEU A 26 -12.06 5.20 11.62
N ARG A 27 -11.74 3.89 11.61
CA ARG A 27 -12.77 2.86 11.56
C ARG A 27 -13.51 2.69 12.87
N ILE A 28 -12.82 2.77 14.01
CA ILE A 28 -13.48 2.76 15.33
C ILE A 28 -14.38 3.99 15.46
N GLY A 29 -13.91 5.16 15.02
CA GLY A 29 -14.71 6.38 14.98
C GLY A 29 -16.01 6.19 14.20
N VAL A 30 -15.93 5.69 12.97
CA VAL A 30 -17.11 5.41 12.11
C VAL A 30 -18.03 4.36 12.74
N LEU A 31 -17.47 3.23 13.20
CA LEU A 31 -18.23 2.14 13.80
C LEU A 31 -19.05 2.61 15.01
N LEU A 32 -18.45 3.39 15.91
CA LEU A 32 -19.10 3.85 17.13
C LEU A 32 -20.03 5.05 16.93
N SER A 33 -19.74 5.92 15.95
CA SER A 33 -20.58 7.09 15.66
C SER A 33 -21.79 6.76 14.81
N SER A 34 -21.70 5.83 13.87
CA SER A 34 -22.72 5.60 12.84
C SER A 34 -23.28 4.19 12.85
N ASP A 35 -22.43 3.17 12.75
CA ASP A 35 -22.87 1.78 12.57
C ASP A 35 -23.61 1.21 13.81
N LEU A 36 -23.24 1.64 15.02
CA LEU A 36 -23.91 1.22 16.27
C LEU A 36 -25.14 2.06 16.66
N LYS A 37 -25.55 3.02 15.82
CA LYS A 37 -26.74 3.89 16.05
C LYS A 37 -26.76 4.56 17.43
N VAL A 38 -25.60 5.00 17.93
CA VAL A 38 -25.54 5.83 19.15
C VAL A 38 -26.30 7.13 18.87
N ALA A 39 -27.15 7.58 19.80
CA ALA A 39 -27.98 8.75 19.60
C ALA A 39 -27.14 9.98 19.17
N ASP A 40 -27.58 10.64 18.10
CA ASP A 40 -26.92 11.84 17.58
C ASP A 40 -26.90 12.96 18.63
N GLY A 41 -25.82 13.75 18.62
CA GLY A 41 -25.67 14.92 19.50
C GLY A 41 -25.22 14.62 20.94
N THR A 42 -24.90 13.37 21.28
CA THR A 42 -24.29 13.05 22.58
C THR A 42 -22.81 13.43 22.63
N ALA A 43 -22.29 13.70 23.84
CA ALA A 43 -20.86 13.93 24.05
C ALA A 43 -19.98 12.75 23.55
N LEU A 44 -20.52 11.53 23.59
CA LEU A 44 -19.85 10.33 23.08
C LEU A 44 -19.76 10.35 21.55
N THR A 45 -20.84 10.68 20.84
CA THR A 45 -20.83 10.81 19.37
C THR A 45 -19.84 11.88 18.90
N VAL A 46 -19.69 12.96 19.65
CA VAL A 46 -18.65 13.98 19.38
C VAL A 46 -17.24 13.39 19.48
N VAL A 47 -16.93 12.63 20.54
CA VAL A 47 -15.62 11.97 20.70
C VAL A 47 -15.34 11.00 19.55
N TRP A 48 -16.34 10.20 19.14
CA TRP A 48 -16.18 9.26 18.03
C TRP A 48 -15.96 9.95 16.68
N ASN A 49 -16.65 11.07 16.42
CA ASN A 49 -16.42 11.88 15.24
C ASN A 49 -15.01 12.50 15.23
N VAL A 50 -14.49 12.92 16.38
CA VAL A 50 -13.11 13.39 16.51
C VAL A 50 -12.11 12.28 16.14
N MET A 51 -12.37 11.03 16.54
CA MET A 51 -11.53 9.89 16.12
C MET A 51 -11.56 9.66 14.61
N THR A 52 -12.74 9.73 13.99
CA THR A 52 -12.91 9.66 12.53
C THR A 52 -12.06 10.72 11.83
N ILE A 53 -12.19 11.98 12.25
CA ILE A 53 -11.45 13.12 11.67
C ILE A 53 -9.93 12.95 11.86
N ALA A 54 -9.49 12.48 13.03
CA ALA A 54 -8.08 12.26 13.31
C ALA A 54 -7.47 11.18 12.43
N GLY A 55 -8.19 10.08 12.19
CA GLY A 55 -7.76 9.04 11.26
C GLY A 55 -7.72 9.54 9.81
N ASP A 56 -8.78 10.23 9.38
CA ASP A 56 -8.86 10.82 8.03
C ASP A 56 -7.74 11.83 7.75
N ALA A 57 -7.33 12.62 8.75
CA ALA A 57 -6.23 13.57 8.61
C ALA A 57 -4.92 12.92 8.13
N VAL A 58 -4.66 11.67 8.49
CA VAL A 58 -3.48 10.92 8.02
C VAL A 58 -3.68 10.46 6.58
N PHE A 59 -4.81 9.85 6.24
CA PHE A 59 -5.10 9.38 4.89
C PHE A 59 -5.23 10.51 3.87
N GLY A 60 -5.89 11.61 4.25
CA GLY A 60 -6.02 12.82 3.43
C GLY A 60 -4.69 13.52 3.15
N ASN A 61 -3.64 13.23 3.94
CA ASN A 61 -2.29 13.79 3.77
C ASN A 61 -1.24 12.74 3.39
N LEU A 62 -1.65 11.57 2.90
CA LEU A 62 -0.75 10.43 2.66
C LEU A 62 0.44 10.80 1.76
N ALA A 63 0.21 11.50 0.66
CA ALA A 63 1.26 11.90 -0.26
C ALA A 63 2.29 12.87 0.37
N LEU A 64 1.86 13.77 1.25
CA LEU A 64 2.77 14.64 2.01
C LEU A 64 3.61 13.82 2.99
N LEU A 65 3.00 12.87 3.71
CA LEU A 65 3.69 11.98 4.63
C LEU A 65 4.74 11.13 3.91
N PHE A 66 4.43 10.64 2.70
CA PHE A 66 5.39 9.94 1.86
C PHE A 66 6.54 10.83 1.39
N ALA A 67 6.28 12.10 1.02
CA ALA A 67 7.36 13.03 0.68
C ALA A 67 8.35 13.21 1.83
N ILE A 68 7.83 13.46 3.03
CA ILE A 68 8.63 13.61 4.25
C ILE A 68 9.37 12.30 4.57
N GLY A 69 8.65 11.18 4.60
CA GLY A 69 9.16 9.87 4.97
C GLY A 69 10.29 9.39 4.07
N VAL A 70 10.12 9.52 2.75
CA VAL A 70 11.15 9.16 1.77
C VAL A 70 12.39 10.05 1.92
N ALA A 71 12.21 11.36 2.08
CA ALA A 71 13.32 12.27 2.29
C ALA A 71 14.11 11.92 3.56
N VAL A 72 13.43 11.66 4.67
CA VAL A 72 14.04 11.24 5.94
C VAL A 72 14.79 9.92 5.78
N GLY A 73 14.16 8.92 5.18
CA GLY A 73 14.75 7.59 5.02
C GLY A 73 15.97 7.57 4.10
N LEU A 74 15.99 8.41 3.05
CA LEU A 74 17.11 8.50 2.11
C LEU A 74 18.25 9.44 2.57
N THR A 75 18.05 10.18 3.67
CA THR A 75 19.03 11.14 4.21
C THR A 75 19.43 10.83 5.66
N GLU A 76 19.15 9.62 6.12
CA GLU A 76 19.52 9.15 7.47
C GLU A 76 19.01 10.08 8.59
N GLY A 77 17.77 10.57 8.46
CA GLY A 77 17.16 11.39 9.52
C GLY A 77 17.34 12.90 9.39
N ALA A 78 17.80 13.42 8.24
CA ALA A 78 18.03 14.85 8.10
C ALA A 78 16.73 15.67 8.10
N GLY A 79 16.44 16.35 9.23
CA GLY A 79 15.23 17.18 9.38
C GLY A 79 15.09 18.31 8.34
N VAL A 80 16.21 18.85 7.84
CA VAL A 80 16.18 19.86 6.75
C VAL A 80 15.68 19.29 5.41
N ALA A 81 15.96 18.01 5.13
CA ALA A 81 15.46 17.34 3.95
C ALA A 81 13.95 17.07 4.09
N ALA A 82 13.50 16.69 5.29
CA ALA A 82 12.09 16.53 5.62
C ALA A 82 11.30 17.84 5.40
N LEU A 83 11.81 18.96 5.92
CA LEU A 83 11.21 20.28 5.69
C LEU A 83 11.19 20.65 4.20
N GLY A 84 12.29 20.41 3.50
CA GLY A 84 12.37 20.62 2.06
C GLY A 84 11.34 19.80 1.29
N ALA A 85 11.14 18.54 1.64
CA ALA A 85 10.14 17.67 1.01
C ALA A 85 8.71 18.13 1.28
N ALA A 86 8.41 18.57 2.50
CA ALA A 86 7.10 19.11 2.84
C ALA A 86 6.77 20.35 1.99
N VAL A 87 7.71 21.30 1.91
CA VAL A 87 7.56 22.51 1.08
C VAL A 87 7.46 22.15 -0.40
N GLY A 88 8.34 21.28 -0.89
CA GLY A 88 8.35 20.82 -2.27
C GLY A 88 7.04 20.16 -2.69
N TYR A 89 6.43 19.38 -1.80
CA TYR A 89 5.18 18.68 -2.10
C TYR A 89 4.02 19.67 -2.17
N GLN A 90 3.98 20.67 -1.28
CA GLN A 90 2.98 21.73 -1.37
C GLN A 90 3.09 22.52 -2.68
N ILE A 91 4.31 22.80 -3.15
CA ILE A 91 4.54 23.43 -4.46
C ILE A 91 3.99 22.55 -5.59
N LEU A 92 4.35 21.26 -5.61
CA LEU A 92 3.86 20.31 -6.60
C LEU A 92 2.32 20.24 -6.59
N ALA A 93 1.72 20.09 -5.40
CA ALA A 93 0.27 19.99 -5.23
C ALA A 93 -0.46 21.26 -5.71
N LYS A 94 0.09 22.45 -5.45
CA LYS A 94 -0.48 23.71 -5.94
C LYS A 94 -0.39 23.85 -7.45
N ILE A 95 0.73 23.47 -8.08
CA ILE A 95 0.88 23.48 -9.54
C ILE A 95 -0.12 22.51 -10.17
N ASN A 96 -0.14 21.26 -9.69
CA ASN A 96 -1.05 20.22 -10.16
C ASN A 96 -2.54 20.58 -9.96
N GLY A 97 -2.84 21.39 -8.94
CA GLY A 97 -4.18 21.87 -8.64
C GLY A 97 -4.72 22.93 -9.61
N VAL A 98 -3.85 23.59 -10.39
CA VAL A 98 -4.27 24.52 -11.48
C VAL A 98 -4.84 23.74 -12.67
N GLY A 99 -4.48 22.46 -12.81
CA GLY A 99 -4.89 21.58 -13.91
C GLY A 99 -3.74 21.19 -14.82
N SER A 100 -4.02 20.35 -15.81
CA SER A 100 -3.04 20.01 -16.85
C SER A 100 -2.54 21.28 -17.50
N LEU A 101 -1.23 21.41 -17.65
CA LEU A 101 -0.66 22.59 -18.29
C LEU A 101 -1.01 22.67 -19.78
N ILE A 102 -1.37 21.54 -20.39
CA ILE A 102 -1.90 21.51 -21.76
C ILE A 102 -3.27 22.20 -21.81
N ASP A 103 -4.18 21.83 -20.89
CA ASP A 103 -5.50 22.44 -20.79
C ASP A 103 -5.42 23.94 -20.48
N VAL A 104 -4.52 24.32 -19.56
CA VAL A 104 -4.28 25.72 -19.21
C VAL A 104 -3.77 26.51 -20.42
N LEU A 105 -2.80 25.97 -21.18
CA LEU A 105 -2.30 26.61 -22.41
C LEU A 105 -3.39 26.74 -23.48
N ASN A 106 -4.28 25.75 -23.55
CA ASN A 106 -5.43 25.75 -24.46
C ASN A 106 -6.62 26.57 -23.94
N LYS A 107 -6.52 27.21 -22.78
CA LYS A 107 -7.57 28.02 -22.14
C LYS A 107 -8.88 27.25 -21.93
N VAL A 108 -8.80 25.97 -21.58
CA VAL A 108 -9.96 25.18 -21.16
C VAL A 108 -10.56 25.82 -19.90
N GLU A 109 -11.88 26.01 -19.87
CA GLU A 109 -12.59 26.73 -18.79
C GLU A 109 -12.41 26.08 -17.41
N ALA A 110 -12.36 24.74 -17.36
CA ALA A 110 -12.10 23.95 -16.16
C ALA A 110 -11.02 22.88 -16.45
N PRO A 111 -9.73 23.24 -16.40
CA PRO A 111 -8.63 22.31 -16.65
C PRO A 111 -8.69 21.10 -15.72
N ALA A 112 -8.48 19.90 -16.25
CA ALA A 112 -8.51 18.68 -15.44
C ALA A 112 -7.33 18.67 -14.44
N LYS A 113 -7.62 18.54 -13.14
CA LYS A 113 -6.58 18.48 -12.10
C LYS A 113 -5.65 17.30 -12.31
N VAL A 114 -4.36 17.53 -12.08
CA VAL A 114 -3.33 16.49 -12.17
C VAL A 114 -3.24 15.77 -10.83
N ASN A 115 -3.73 14.53 -10.74
CA ASN A 115 -3.63 13.73 -9.52
C ASN A 115 -2.49 12.69 -9.63
N MET A 116 -1.36 12.98 -8.98
CA MET A 116 -0.24 12.04 -8.87
C MET A 116 -0.30 11.19 -7.59
N SER A 117 -1.21 11.51 -6.67
CA SER A 117 -1.36 10.85 -5.36
C SER A 117 -0.01 10.61 -4.67
N VAL A 118 0.18 9.46 -4.02
CA VAL A 118 1.39 9.08 -3.26
C VAL A 118 2.66 9.15 -4.13
N PHE A 119 2.56 8.88 -5.43
CA PHE A 119 3.71 8.97 -6.34
C PHE A 119 4.29 10.39 -6.38
N GLY A 120 3.44 11.41 -6.41
CA GLY A 120 3.89 12.80 -6.32
C GLY A 120 4.65 13.08 -5.02
N GLY A 121 4.21 12.47 -3.91
CA GLY A 121 4.91 12.48 -2.64
C GLY A 121 6.30 11.87 -2.73
N ILE A 122 6.39 10.61 -3.18
CA ILE A 122 7.65 9.87 -3.33
C ILE A 122 8.65 10.62 -4.22
N LEU A 123 8.19 11.13 -5.37
CA LEU A 123 9.01 11.92 -6.30
C LEU A 123 9.68 13.10 -5.60
N ILE A 124 8.90 13.88 -4.85
CA ILE A 124 9.41 15.03 -4.12
C ILE A 124 10.34 14.61 -2.97
N GLY A 125 10.03 13.52 -2.27
CA GLY A 125 10.91 12.98 -1.25
C GLY A 125 12.29 12.59 -1.80
N VAL A 126 12.32 11.99 -3.00
CA VAL A 126 13.57 11.68 -3.72
C VAL A 126 14.29 12.96 -4.14
N ILE A 127 13.58 13.97 -4.67
CA ILE A 127 14.17 15.28 -5.03
C ILE A 127 14.78 15.96 -3.80
N ALA A 128 14.09 15.92 -2.66
CA ALA A 128 14.58 16.50 -1.41
C ALA A 128 15.82 15.77 -0.88
N ALA A 129 15.85 14.44 -0.97
CA ALA A 129 17.02 13.65 -0.61
C ALA A 129 18.21 13.91 -1.54
N TRP A 130 17.95 14.02 -2.85
CA TRP A 130 18.95 14.42 -3.83
C TRP A 130 19.49 15.82 -3.51
N ALA A 131 18.63 16.79 -3.23
CA ALA A 131 19.03 18.15 -2.88
C ALA A 131 19.88 18.15 -1.60
N TYR A 132 19.51 17.36 -0.58
CA TYR A 132 20.29 17.24 0.63
C TYR A 132 21.70 16.68 0.37
N ASN A 133 21.77 15.56 -0.35
CA ASN A 133 23.06 14.88 -0.58
C ASN A 133 24.04 15.70 -1.42
N ASN A 134 23.54 16.59 -2.28
CA ASN A 134 24.38 17.41 -3.16
C ASN A 134 24.66 18.82 -2.59
N TYR A 135 23.75 19.39 -1.79
CA TYR A 135 23.79 20.82 -1.43
C TYR A 135 23.88 21.11 0.08
N LYS A 136 23.91 20.10 0.95
CA LYS A 136 23.99 20.30 2.42
C LYS A 136 25.22 21.07 2.89
N ASP A 137 26.31 21.07 2.11
CA ASP A 137 27.59 21.74 2.42
C ASP A 137 27.86 22.92 1.47
N MET A 138 26.82 23.46 0.83
CA MET A 138 26.93 24.55 -0.15
C MET A 138 27.57 25.80 0.45
N LYS A 139 28.54 26.39 -0.26
CA LYS A 139 29.18 27.65 0.11
C LYS A 139 28.66 28.77 -0.79
N LEU A 140 28.24 29.88 -0.19
CA LEU A 140 27.74 31.06 -0.90
C LEU A 140 28.59 32.30 -0.56
N PRO A 141 28.58 33.34 -1.40
CA PRO A 141 29.18 34.63 -1.09
C PRO A 141 28.65 35.19 0.23
N SER A 142 29.43 36.06 0.89
CA SER A 142 29.13 36.58 2.23
C SER A 142 27.75 37.25 2.34
N TYR A 143 27.30 37.95 1.29
CA TYR A 143 25.98 38.60 1.25
C TYR A 143 24.80 37.60 1.14
N LEU A 144 25.05 36.34 0.77
CA LEU A 144 24.08 35.23 0.78
C LEU A 144 24.38 34.20 1.87
N GLY A 145 25.30 34.49 2.79
CA GLY A 145 25.78 33.54 3.80
C GLY A 145 24.68 32.93 4.67
N PHE A 146 23.56 33.65 4.86
CA PHE A 146 22.39 33.13 5.58
C PHE A 146 21.82 31.84 4.97
N PHE A 147 21.87 31.71 3.64
CA PHE A 147 21.33 30.58 2.89
C PHE A 147 22.34 29.44 2.69
N ALA A 148 23.59 29.59 3.16
CA ALA A 148 24.63 28.58 2.95
C ALA A 148 24.38 27.29 3.77
N GLY A 149 25.09 26.23 3.39
CA GLY A 149 25.03 24.91 4.01
C GLY A 149 23.65 24.29 3.95
N ARG A 150 23.22 23.66 5.05
CA ARG A 150 21.97 22.89 5.12
C ARG A 150 20.70 23.72 4.86
N ARG A 151 20.76 25.04 5.03
CA ARG A 151 19.64 25.95 4.75
C ARG A 151 19.39 26.13 3.25
N PHE A 152 20.39 25.83 2.41
CA PHE A 152 20.23 25.87 0.96
C PHE A 152 19.38 24.71 0.43
N VAL A 153 19.31 23.60 1.18
CA VAL A 153 18.64 22.37 0.74
C VAL A 153 17.14 22.61 0.47
N PRO A 154 16.32 23.16 1.39
CA PRO A 154 14.92 23.45 1.09
C PRO A 154 14.71 24.39 -0.12
N ILE A 155 15.65 25.31 -0.37
CA ILE A 155 15.58 26.26 -1.49
C ILE A 155 15.75 25.51 -2.81
N VAL A 156 16.78 24.66 -2.91
CA VAL A 156 17.00 23.82 -4.09
C VAL A 156 15.82 22.87 -4.30
N THR A 157 15.33 22.24 -3.24
CA THR A 157 14.15 21.36 -3.32
C THR A 157 12.93 22.11 -3.86
N ALA A 158 12.67 23.34 -3.40
CA ALA A 158 11.55 24.14 -3.86
C ALA A 158 11.62 24.42 -5.37
N PHE A 159 12.77 24.90 -5.87
CA PHE A 159 12.96 25.14 -7.31
C PHE A 159 12.87 23.86 -8.14
N ALA A 160 13.47 22.77 -7.68
CA ALA A 160 13.36 21.47 -8.33
C ALA A 160 11.91 20.95 -8.34
N SER A 161 11.12 21.26 -7.31
CA SER A 161 9.70 20.90 -7.21
C SER A 161 8.83 21.71 -8.18
N VAL A 162 9.16 22.98 -8.42
CA VAL A 162 8.53 23.78 -9.48
C VAL A 162 8.76 23.12 -10.84
N ALA A 163 10.02 22.79 -11.15
CA ALA A 163 10.37 22.11 -12.40
C ALA A 163 9.63 20.75 -12.52
N ALA A 164 9.62 19.95 -11.44
CA ALA A 164 8.91 18.68 -11.40
C ALA A 164 7.39 18.86 -11.62
N GLY A 165 6.76 19.88 -11.03
CA GLY A 165 5.35 20.17 -11.23
C GLY A 165 5.03 20.60 -12.66
N ILE A 166 5.89 21.41 -13.29
CA ILE A 166 5.72 21.78 -14.70
C ILE A 166 5.80 20.53 -15.58
N VAL A 167 6.84 19.71 -15.39
CA VAL A 167 7.02 18.47 -16.15
C VAL A 167 5.84 17.51 -15.94
N ALA A 168 5.40 17.32 -14.70
CA ALA A 168 4.24 16.50 -14.37
C ALA A 168 2.96 17.03 -15.02
N GLY A 169 2.77 18.35 -15.07
CA GLY A 169 1.61 18.99 -15.71
C GLY A 169 1.43 18.65 -17.19
N PHE A 170 2.52 18.32 -17.89
CA PHE A 170 2.51 17.88 -19.29
C PHE A 170 2.51 16.35 -19.45
N ILE A 171 3.33 15.66 -18.66
CA ILE A 171 3.63 14.23 -18.86
C ILE A 171 2.67 13.33 -18.09
N TRP A 172 2.18 13.77 -16.93
CA TRP A 172 1.32 12.93 -16.09
C TRP A 172 -0.08 12.69 -16.67
N PRO A 173 -0.77 13.63 -17.34
CA PRO A 173 -2.10 13.38 -17.89
C PRO A 173 -2.23 12.11 -18.76
N PRO A 174 -1.37 11.86 -19.78
CA PRO A 174 -1.46 10.62 -20.55
C PRO A 174 -1.11 9.37 -19.71
N ILE A 175 -0.21 9.48 -18.73
CA ILE A 175 0.08 8.39 -17.80
C ILE A 175 -1.14 8.07 -16.93
N GLY A 176 -1.78 9.10 -16.37
CA GLY A 176 -2.99 8.99 -15.58
C GLY A 176 -4.13 8.35 -16.37
N ALA A 177 -4.31 8.77 -17.64
CA ALA A 177 -5.28 8.16 -18.55
C ALA A 177 -4.96 6.67 -18.82
N ALA A 178 -3.70 6.32 -19.07
CA ALA A 178 -3.30 4.93 -19.27
C ALA A 178 -3.49 4.06 -18.01
N ILE A 179 -3.20 4.62 -16.81
CA ILE A 179 -3.48 3.95 -15.54
C ILE A 179 -5.00 3.75 -15.38
N GLN A 180 -5.80 4.74 -15.75
CA GLN A 180 -7.26 4.65 -15.69
C GLN A 180 -7.82 3.62 -16.66
N GLU A 181 -7.32 3.58 -17.89
CA GLU A 181 -7.71 2.58 -18.89
C GLU A 181 -7.29 1.17 -18.48
N PHE A 182 -6.07 1.01 -17.98
CA PHE A 182 -5.61 -0.27 -17.40
C PHE A 182 -6.48 -0.72 -16.23
N GLY A 183 -6.89 0.23 -15.40
CA GLY A 183 -7.87 0.02 -14.34
C GLY A 183 -9.21 -0.50 -14.82
N ASN A 184 -9.78 0.18 -15.82
CA ASN A 184 -11.04 -0.20 -16.44
C ASN A 184 -10.92 -1.58 -17.11
N LEU A 185 -9.80 -1.86 -17.78
CA LEU A 185 -9.49 -3.18 -18.35
C LEU A 185 -9.55 -4.25 -17.26
N ILE A 186 -8.82 -4.08 -16.15
CA ILE A 186 -8.84 -5.02 -15.02
C ILE A 186 -10.26 -5.25 -14.51
N VAL A 187 -11.09 -4.19 -14.37
CA VAL A 187 -12.48 -4.33 -13.92
C VAL A 187 -13.32 -5.13 -14.92
N THR A 188 -13.20 -4.83 -16.22
CA THR A 188 -13.99 -5.50 -17.26
C THR A 188 -13.62 -6.97 -17.47
N MET A 189 -12.42 -7.38 -17.07
CA MET A 189 -11.97 -8.78 -17.15
C MET A 189 -12.55 -9.69 -16.05
N GLY A 190 -13.35 -9.15 -15.13
CA GLY A 190 -13.99 -9.91 -14.04
C GLY A 190 -12.96 -10.67 -13.20
N GLY A 191 -13.23 -11.95 -12.92
CA GLY A 191 -12.34 -12.79 -12.10
C GLY A 191 -10.89 -12.86 -12.62
N ILE A 192 -10.67 -12.84 -13.96
CA ILE A 192 -9.32 -12.86 -14.54
C ILE A 192 -8.57 -11.55 -14.21
N GLY A 193 -9.26 -10.42 -14.26
CA GLY A 193 -8.69 -9.13 -13.90
C GLY A 193 -8.20 -9.09 -12.45
N LEU A 194 -8.97 -9.67 -11.53
CA LEU A 194 -8.58 -9.80 -10.13
C LEU A 194 -7.34 -10.69 -9.93
N VAL A 195 -7.21 -11.77 -10.71
CA VAL A 195 -6.01 -12.60 -10.70
C VAL A 195 -4.78 -11.79 -11.14
N LEU A 196 -4.90 -11.07 -12.27
CA LEU A 196 -3.81 -10.24 -12.80
C LEU A 196 -3.44 -9.11 -11.85
N TYR A 197 -4.44 -8.45 -11.24
CA TYR A 197 -4.23 -7.41 -10.23
C TYR A 197 -3.47 -7.96 -9.03
N GLY A 198 -3.92 -9.06 -8.41
CA GLY A 198 -3.26 -9.64 -7.24
C GLY A 198 -1.83 -10.09 -7.55
N PHE A 199 -1.62 -10.69 -8.73
CA PHE A 199 -0.28 -11.09 -9.18
C PHE A 199 0.63 -9.87 -9.38
N ALA A 200 0.20 -8.88 -10.16
CA ALA A 200 0.98 -7.66 -10.43
C ALA A 200 1.29 -6.90 -9.13
N ASN A 201 0.31 -6.80 -8.22
CA ASN A 201 0.49 -6.19 -6.92
C ASN A 201 1.66 -6.82 -6.15
N ARG A 202 1.69 -8.15 -6.05
CA ARG A 202 2.78 -8.86 -5.37
C ARG A 202 4.10 -8.69 -6.11
N MET A 203 4.14 -8.81 -7.43
CA MET A 203 5.39 -8.64 -8.19
C MET A 203 5.99 -7.24 -8.02
N LEU A 204 5.15 -6.21 -8.01
CA LEU A 204 5.56 -4.82 -7.81
C LEU A 204 5.92 -4.49 -6.35
N LEU A 205 5.61 -5.37 -5.39
CA LEU A 205 5.93 -5.17 -3.98
C LEU A 205 7.44 -5.13 -3.73
N LEU A 206 8.22 -5.93 -4.45
CA LEU A 206 9.69 -5.99 -4.33
C LEU A 206 10.40 -4.67 -4.64
N VAL A 207 9.73 -3.81 -5.41
CA VAL A 207 10.23 -2.49 -5.82
C VAL A 207 9.37 -1.35 -5.28
N GLY A 208 8.42 -1.62 -4.38
CA GLY A 208 7.53 -0.62 -3.80
C GLY A 208 6.48 -0.03 -4.75
N LEU A 209 6.46 -0.43 -6.03
CA LEU A 209 5.56 0.12 -7.04
C LEU A 209 4.11 -0.35 -6.88
N HIS A 210 3.86 -1.39 -6.06
CA HIS A 210 2.52 -1.86 -5.73
C HIS A 210 1.66 -0.76 -5.09
N HIS A 211 2.26 0.24 -4.42
CA HIS A 211 1.52 1.39 -3.90
C HIS A 211 0.87 2.23 -5.01
N ILE A 212 1.45 2.31 -6.22
CA ILE A 212 0.85 3.01 -7.36
C ILE A 212 -0.39 2.26 -7.83
N LEU A 213 -0.29 0.94 -7.96
CA LEU A 213 -1.41 0.09 -8.35
C LEU A 213 -2.54 0.14 -7.31
N ASN A 214 -2.20 0.01 -6.02
CA ASN A 214 -3.13 0.18 -4.90
C ASN A 214 -3.81 1.54 -4.92
N THR A 215 -3.02 2.60 -5.11
CA THR A 215 -3.53 3.97 -5.12
C THR A 215 -4.65 4.14 -6.13
N PHE A 216 -4.42 3.64 -7.34
CA PHE A 216 -5.41 3.71 -8.39
C PHE A 216 -6.64 2.84 -8.07
N VAL A 217 -6.44 1.55 -7.75
CA VAL A 217 -7.54 0.61 -7.53
C VAL A 217 -8.39 1.01 -6.32
N TRP A 218 -7.76 1.37 -5.21
CA TRP A 218 -8.45 1.64 -3.95
C TRP A 218 -9.02 3.05 -3.85
N PHE A 219 -8.42 4.05 -4.50
CA PHE A 219 -8.85 5.46 -4.35
C PHE A 219 -9.38 6.13 -5.62
N GLN A 220 -9.18 5.55 -6.81
CA GLN A 220 -9.56 6.19 -8.07
C GLN A 220 -10.49 5.35 -8.95
N LEU A 221 -10.49 4.02 -8.81
CA LEU A 221 -11.26 3.10 -9.64
C LEU A 221 -12.78 3.23 -9.47
N GLY A 222 -13.45 3.57 -10.57
CA GLY A 222 -14.91 3.76 -10.63
C GLY A 222 -15.39 4.93 -9.76
N SER A 223 -16.70 5.16 -9.78
CA SER A 223 -17.35 6.25 -9.05
C SER A 223 -18.69 5.81 -8.49
N PHE A 224 -19.01 6.28 -7.29
CA PHE A 224 -20.29 6.11 -6.62
C PHE A 224 -20.81 7.47 -6.17
N THR A 225 -22.05 7.80 -6.50
CA THR A 225 -22.69 9.04 -6.04
C THR A 225 -23.60 8.69 -4.88
N LYS A 226 -23.29 9.23 -3.70
CA LYS A 226 -24.11 9.07 -2.49
C LYS A 226 -25.46 9.79 -2.65
N ALA A 227 -26.42 9.47 -1.78
CA ALA A 227 -27.73 10.11 -1.75
C ALA A 227 -27.66 11.64 -1.54
N ASP A 228 -26.59 12.14 -0.91
CA ASP A 228 -26.33 13.57 -0.68
C ASP A 228 -25.65 14.28 -1.88
N GLY A 229 -25.41 13.57 -2.99
CA GLY A 229 -24.72 14.10 -4.18
C GLY A 229 -23.20 14.03 -4.12
N THR A 230 -22.60 13.57 -3.01
CA THR A 230 -21.14 13.40 -2.90
C THR A 230 -20.66 12.26 -3.79
N VAL A 231 -19.71 12.55 -4.68
CA VAL A 231 -19.05 11.54 -5.52
C VAL A 231 -17.84 10.96 -4.80
N VAL A 232 -17.78 9.63 -4.70
CA VAL A 232 -16.70 8.87 -4.11
C VAL A 232 -16.07 7.96 -5.16
N THR A 233 -14.75 7.91 -5.23
CA THR A 233 -13.99 7.09 -6.20
C THR A 233 -13.07 6.10 -5.51
N GLY A 234 -12.78 4.99 -6.21
CA GLY A 234 -11.90 3.93 -5.71
C GLY A 234 -12.63 2.83 -4.97
N ASP A 235 -12.23 1.58 -5.20
CA ASP A 235 -12.90 0.39 -4.65
C ASP A 235 -13.02 0.45 -3.12
N LEU A 236 -11.96 0.88 -2.43
CA LEU A 236 -11.93 0.99 -0.97
C LEU A 236 -12.89 2.07 -0.49
N ASN A 237 -12.79 3.29 -1.03
CA ASN A 237 -13.64 4.39 -0.57
C ASN A 237 -15.11 4.15 -0.91
N ARG A 238 -15.39 3.55 -2.07
CA ARG A 238 -16.75 3.20 -2.52
C ARG A 238 -17.36 2.12 -1.62
N PHE A 239 -16.60 1.10 -1.23
CA PHE A 239 -17.04 0.10 -0.25
C PHE A 239 -17.47 0.74 1.07
N PHE A 240 -16.63 1.62 1.63
CA PHE A 240 -16.96 2.35 2.87
C PHE A 240 -18.06 3.40 2.70
N ALA A 241 -18.35 3.83 1.48
CA ALA A 241 -19.47 4.70 1.15
C ALA A 241 -20.80 3.95 0.96
N GLY A 242 -20.80 2.62 0.99
CA GLY A 242 -21.98 1.78 0.81
C GLY A 242 -22.31 1.45 -0.64
N ASP A 243 -21.35 1.53 -1.56
CA ASP A 243 -21.52 1.07 -2.94
C ASP A 243 -21.63 -0.47 -2.98
N PRO A 244 -22.76 -1.05 -3.44
CA PRO A 244 -22.96 -2.50 -3.48
C PRO A 244 -22.07 -3.21 -4.52
N THR A 245 -21.40 -2.47 -5.41
CA THR A 245 -20.51 -3.01 -6.45
C THR A 245 -19.03 -2.92 -6.11
N ALA A 246 -18.69 -2.41 -4.92
CA ALA A 246 -17.32 -2.19 -4.47
C ALA A 246 -16.87 -3.21 -3.41
N GLY A 247 -15.56 -3.38 -3.25
CA GLY A 247 -14.95 -4.38 -2.37
C GLY A 247 -14.33 -5.63 -3.05
N PRO A 248 -14.60 -5.97 -4.35
CA PRO A 248 -13.94 -7.10 -5.01
C PRO A 248 -12.41 -7.08 -4.98
N PHE A 249 -11.77 -5.90 -4.92
CA PHE A 249 -10.30 -5.77 -4.89
C PHE A 249 -9.69 -5.86 -3.48
N MET A 250 -10.51 -6.20 -2.48
CA MET A 250 -10.14 -6.18 -1.06
C MET A 250 -10.24 -7.56 -0.40
N ALA A 251 -11.37 -8.26 -0.52
CA ALA A 251 -11.71 -9.41 0.32
C ALA A 251 -10.69 -10.57 0.27
N GLY A 252 -10.13 -10.86 -0.91
CA GLY A 252 -9.15 -11.93 -1.08
C GLY A 252 -7.84 -11.72 -0.31
N TRP A 253 -7.49 -10.48 0.05
CA TRP A 253 -6.29 -10.21 0.84
C TRP A 253 -6.37 -10.81 2.24
N PHE A 254 -7.56 -10.90 2.85
CA PHE A 254 -7.74 -11.53 4.17
C PHE A 254 -7.39 -13.02 4.14
N VAL A 255 -7.77 -13.73 3.07
CA VAL A 255 -7.40 -15.14 2.85
C VAL A 255 -5.88 -15.31 2.84
N VAL A 256 -5.18 -14.41 2.15
CA VAL A 256 -3.73 -14.48 1.97
C VAL A 256 -3.00 -14.08 3.25
N MET A 257 -3.34 -12.95 3.84
CA MET A 257 -2.62 -12.36 4.96
C MET A 257 -2.91 -13.07 6.29
N MET A 258 -4.15 -13.49 6.52
CA MET A 258 -4.51 -14.20 7.75
C MET A 258 -4.16 -15.68 7.73
N PHE A 259 -4.07 -16.31 6.56
CA PHE A 259 -3.94 -17.77 6.48
C PHE A 259 -2.81 -18.22 5.56
N GLY A 260 -2.78 -17.73 4.31
CA GLY A 260 -1.78 -18.15 3.32
C GLY A 260 -0.34 -17.88 3.75
N LEU A 261 -0.02 -16.63 4.10
CA LEU A 261 1.33 -16.22 4.50
C LEU A 261 1.79 -16.82 5.84
N PRO A 262 0.96 -16.89 6.89
CA PRO A 262 1.30 -17.66 8.09
C PRO A 262 1.61 -19.14 7.79
N ALA A 263 0.85 -19.78 6.90
CA ALA A 263 1.14 -21.16 6.48
C ALA A 263 2.43 -21.27 5.66
N ALA A 264 2.73 -20.27 4.82
CA ALA A 264 3.98 -20.17 4.08
C ALA A 264 5.18 -20.01 5.03
N ALA A 265 5.06 -19.15 6.05
CA ALA A 265 6.05 -18.96 7.09
C ALA A 265 6.28 -20.26 7.89
N TYR A 266 5.21 -21.01 8.18
CA TYR A 266 5.30 -22.32 8.81
C TYR A 266 6.01 -23.36 7.91
N ALA A 267 5.75 -23.35 6.60
CA ALA A 267 6.45 -24.22 5.64
C ALA A 267 7.96 -23.91 5.59
N ILE A 268 8.34 -22.62 5.61
CA ILE A 268 9.74 -22.17 5.67
C ILE A 268 10.40 -22.66 6.97
N TYR A 269 9.75 -22.45 8.12
CA TYR A 269 10.22 -22.95 9.41
C TYR A 269 10.44 -24.48 9.39
N GLN A 270 9.50 -25.23 8.81
CA GLN A 270 9.61 -26.68 8.75
C GLN A 270 10.77 -27.16 7.87
N ALA A 271 11.11 -26.39 6.84
CA ALA A 271 12.19 -26.69 5.92
C ALA A 271 13.58 -26.21 6.39
N ALA A 272 13.66 -25.41 7.46
CA ALA A 272 14.92 -24.93 8.02
C ALA A 272 15.81 -26.07 8.56
N ASP A 273 17.11 -25.88 8.47
CA ASP A 273 18.13 -26.78 9.01
C ASP A 273 17.97 -26.90 10.53
N LYS A 274 18.30 -28.08 11.10
CA LYS A 274 18.11 -28.35 12.53
C LYS A 274 18.79 -27.31 13.43
N SER A 275 19.95 -26.80 13.01
CA SER A 275 20.71 -25.76 13.75
C SER A 275 20.00 -24.40 13.73
N GLU A 276 19.34 -24.04 12.62
CA GLU A 276 18.70 -22.75 12.42
C GLU A 276 17.21 -22.74 12.78
N LYS A 277 16.64 -23.92 13.09
CA LYS A 277 15.19 -24.11 13.27
C LYS A 277 14.60 -23.23 14.37
N LYS A 278 15.32 -23.03 15.48
CA LYS A 278 14.89 -22.15 16.58
C LYS A 278 14.85 -20.68 16.16
N SER A 279 15.92 -20.21 15.50
CA SER A 279 16.03 -18.82 15.02
C SER A 279 14.96 -18.53 13.95
N THR A 280 14.87 -19.41 12.96
CA THR A 280 13.89 -19.30 11.87
C THR A 280 12.46 -19.38 12.39
N GLY A 281 12.17 -20.29 13.32
CA GLY A 281 10.85 -20.41 13.93
C GLY A 281 10.43 -19.15 14.69
N SER A 282 11.36 -18.49 15.38
CA SER A 282 11.11 -17.21 16.06
C SER A 282 10.74 -16.10 15.07
N ILE A 283 11.55 -15.93 14.02
CA ILE A 283 11.35 -14.88 13.02
C ILE A 283 10.07 -15.12 12.22
N MET A 284 9.88 -16.35 11.70
CA MET A 284 8.71 -16.72 10.91
C MET A 284 7.42 -16.73 11.73
N GLY A 285 7.49 -17.16 13.00
CA GLY A 285 6.35 -17.12 13.91
C GLY A 285 5.91 -15.68 14.22
N SER A 286 6.86 -14.81 14.55
CA SER A 286 6.58 -13.38 14.78
C SER A 286 6.02 -12.70 13.53
N ALA A 287 6.69 -12.87 12.39
CA ALA A 287 6.25 -12.30 11.11
C ALA A 287 4.87 -12.84 10.67
N GLY A 288 4.64 -14.15 10.82
CA GLY A 288 3.34 -14.80 10.58
C GLY A 288 2.23 -14.23 11.45
N PHE A 289 2.49 -14.06 12.75
CA PHE A 289 1.54 -13.44 13.66
C PHE A 289 1.26 -11.97 13.32
N THR A 290 2.30 -11.21 12.96
CA THR A 290 2.14 -9.83 12.49
C THR A 290 1.26 -9.76 11.23
N SER A 291 1.50 -10.64 10.25
CA SER A 291 0.68 -10.72 9.03
C SER A 291 -0.77 -11.08 9.35
N PHE A 292 -0.99 -12.06 10.23
CA PHE A 292 -2.33 -12.44 10.67
C PHE A 292 -3.06 -11.29 11.36
N LEU A 293 -2.41 -10.63 12.32
CA LEU A 293 -3.06 -9.64 13.16
C LEU A 293 -3.28 -8.31 12.42
N THR A 294 -2.28 -7.86 11.67
CA THR A 294 -2.21 -6.50 11.11
C THR A 294 -2.28 -6.45 9.59
N GLY A 295 -2.11 -7.57 8.90
CA GLY A 295 -2.03 -7.60 7.44
C GLY A 295 -0.68 -7.17 6.87
N ILE A 296 0.35 -6.88 7.68
CA ILE A 296 1.69 -6.53 7.19
C ILE A 296 2.41 -7.81 6.72
N THR A 297 2.84 -7.86 5.46
CA THR A 297 3.33 -9.08 4.80
C THR A 297 4.83 -9.07 4.53
N GLU A 298 5.42 -7.88 4.46
CA GLU A 298 6.79 -7.62 4.03
C GLU A 298 7.84 -8.41 4.83
N PRO A 299 7.75 -8.57 6.17
CA PRO A 299 8.73 -9.35 6.92
C PRO A 299 8.80 -10.83 6.49
N ILE A 300 7.68 -11.40 6.00
CA ILE A 300 7.64 -12.77 5.48
C ILE A 300 8.13 -12.77 4.03
N GLU A 301 7.53 -11.94 3.18
CA GLU A 301 7.79 -11.89 1.74
C GLU A 301 9.26 -11.59 1.43
N PHE A 302 9.84 -10.56 2.06
CA PHE A 302 11.23 -10.19 1.83
C PHE A 302 12.23 -11.22 2.34
N SER A 303 11.82 -12.11 3.25
CA SER A 303 12.70 -13.17 3.75
C SER A 303 13.04 -14.22 2.69
N PHE A 304 12.18 -14.40 1.67
CA PHE A 304 12.39 -15.41 0.63
C PHE A 304 12.31 -14.88 -0.80
N ALA A 305 11.73 -13.71 -1.07
CA ALA A 305 11.44 -13.25 -2.42
C ALA A 305 12.67 -13.23 -3.35
N TYR A 306 13.83 -12.82 -2.85
CA TYR A 306 15.06 -12.74 -3.62
C TYR A 306 15.79 -14.08 -3.73
N ALA A 307 15.72 -14.90 -2.69
CA ALA A 307 16.44 -16.18 -2.62
C ALA A 307 15.65 -17.34 -3.26
N ALA A 308 14.33 -17.21 -3.34
CA ALA A 308 13.41 -18.19 -3.89
C ALA A 308 12.28 -17.52 -4.71
N PRO A 309 12.58 -16.91 -5.88
CA PRO A 309 11.59 -16.18 -6.68
C PRO A 309 10.37 -17.02 -7.09
N VAL A 310 10.54 -18.34 -7.23
CA VAL A 310 9.45 -19.27 -7.55
C VAL A 310 8.37 -19.26 -6.46
N LEU A 311 8.76 -19.22 -5.19
CA LEU A 311 7.79 -19.12 -4.07
C LEU A 311 7.02 -17.80 -4.13
N PHE A 312 7.69 -16.73 -4.58
CA PHE A 312 7.08 -15.42 -4.69
C PHE A 312 6.07 -15.37 -5.85
N ALA A 313 6.38 -16.01 -6.98
CA ALA A 313 5.43 -16.17 -8.08
C ALA A 313 4.21 -17.01 -7.69
N ILE A 314 4.41 -18.12 -6.96
CA ILE A 314 3.30 -18.93 -6.40
C ILE A 314 2.43 -18.07 -5.48
N HIS A 315 3.06 -17.33 -4.56
CA HIS A 315 2.35 -16.44 -3.65
C HIS A 315 1.53 -15.37 -4.40
N GLY A 316 2.12 -14.73 -5.42
CA GLY A 316 1.43 -13.74 -6.24
C GLY A 316 0.21 -14.29 -6.97
N LEU A 317 0.34 -15.50 -7.53
CA LEU A 317 -0.77 -16.15 -8.23
C LEU A 317 -1.89 -16.52 -7.27
N LEU A 318 -1.56 -17.12 -6.14
CA LEU A 318 -2.54 -17.47 -5.11
C LEU A 318 -3.25 -16.23 -4.56
N ALA A 319 -2.55 -15.10 -4.42
CA ALA A 319 -3.18 -13.85 -4.00
C ALA A 319 -4.24 -13.36 -4.99
N GLY A 320 -3.92 -13.39 -6.29
CA GLY A 320 -4.89 -13.09 -7.34
C GLY A 320 -6.08 -14.06 -7.36
N VAL A 321 -5.83 -15.36 -7.19
CA VAL A 321 -6.89 -16.38 -7.15
C VAL A 321 -7.81 -16.19 -5.94
N ALA A 322 -7.28 -15.84 -4.77
CA ALA A 322 -8.09 -15.55 -3.59
C ALA A 322 -9.05 -14.37 -3.84
N LEU A 323 -8.56 -13.30 -4.48
CA LEU A 323 -9.39 -12.15 -4.85
C LEU A 323 -10.50 -12.55 -5.82
N ALA A 324 -10.16 -13.32 -6.86
CA ALA A 324 -11.13 -13.77 -7.84
C ALA A 324 -12.22 -14.67 -7.24
N ILE A 325 -11.85 -15.61 -6.35
CA ILE A 325 -12.82 -16.49 -5.68
C ILE A 325 -13.77 -15.68 -4.79
N CYS A 326 -13.24 -14.79 -3.94
CA CYS A 326 -14.10 -13.97 -3.08
C CYS A 326 -15.07 -13.11 -3.91
N ALA A 327 -14.59 -12.49 -4.99
CA ALA A 327 -15.44 -11.68 -5.86
C ALA A 327 -16.51 -12.51 -6.61
N GLN A 328 -16.16 -13.70 -7.10
CA GLN A 328 -17.13 -14.59 -7.78
C GLN A 328 -18.22 -15.12 -6.84
N LEU A 329 -17.90 -15.21 -5.55
CA LEU A 329 -18.85 -15.60 -4.51
C LEU A 329 -19.55 -14.39 -3.88
N ASP A 330 -19.36 -13.18 -4.41
CA ASP A 330 -19.88 -11.92 -3.85
C ASP A 330 -19.61 -11.78 -2.34
N TRP A 331 -18.45 -12.27 -1.90
CA TRP A 331 -17.93 -12.12 -0.55
C TRP A 331 -17.04 -10.90 -0.51
N VAL A 332 -17.54 -9.82 0.09
CA VAL A 332 -16.82 -8.56 0.24
C VAL A 332 -16.36 -8.36 1.68
N GLN A 333 -15.22 -7.70 1.85
CA GLN A 333 -14.67 -7.32 3.15
C GLN A 333 -13.74 -6.13 2.96
N GLY A 334 -13.83 -5.15 3.87
CA GLY A 334 -13.03 -3.93 3.83
C GLY A 334 -11.87 -3.94 4.82
N PHE A 335 -10.85 -3.13 4.55
CA PHE A 335 -9.76 -2.79 5.45
C PHE A 335 -9.44 -1.30 5.31
N GLY A 336 -9.04 -0.66 6.41
CA GLY A 336 -8.55 0.72 6.40
C GLY A 336 -7.04 0.81 6.23
N PHE A 337 -6.29 -0.19 6.70
CA PHE A 337 -4.82 -0.24 6.56
C PHE A 337 -4.38 -1.46 5.76
N SER A 338 -4.69 -2.65 6.25
CA SER A 338 -4.33 -3.91 5.58
C SER A 338 -5.25 -5.05 6.03
N ALA A 339 -5.27 -6.15 5.28
CA ALA A 339 -6.26 -7.21 5.45
C ALA A 339 -5.94 -8.20 6.60
N GLY A 340 -5.65 -7.69 7.80
CA GLY A 340 -5.43 -8.46 9.02
C GLY A 340 -6.70 -8.69 9.85
N LEU A 341 -6.59 -9.50 10.91
CA LEU A 341 -7.69 -9.83 11.82
C LEU A 341 -8.36 -8.57 12.40
N ILE A 342 -7.57 -7.55 12.74
CA ILE A 342 -8.10 -6.30 13.30
C ILE A 342 -9.10 -5.66 12.32
N ASP A 343 -8.68 -5.44 11.08
CA ASP A 343 -9.54 -4.88 10.04
C ASP A 343 -10.72 -5.81 9.73
N TYR A 344 -10.49 -7.12 9.73
CA TYR A 344 -11.56 -8.10 9.50
C TYR A 344 -12.70 -7.95 10.53
N LEU A 345 -12.35 -7.85 11.82
CA LEU A 345 -13.32 -7.72 12.90
C LEU A 345 -14.01 -6.36 12.90
N LEU A 346 -13.27 -5.28 12.68
CA LEU A 346 -13.82 -3.92 12.65
C LEU A 346 -14.78 -3.68 11.49
N ASN A 347 -14.54 -4.33 10.35
CA ASN A 347 -15.34 -4.18 9.14
C ASN A 347 -16.40 -5.28 8.98
N PHE A 348 -16.42 -6.28 9.86
CA PHE A 348 -17.27 -7.47 9.74
C PHE A 348 -18.77 -7.14 9.58
N THR A 349 -19.31 -6.20 10.36
CA THR A 349 -20.73 -5.83 10.28
C THR A 349 -21.08 -5.20 8.94
N LEU A 350 -20.26 -4.24 8.49
CA LEU A 350 -20.43 -3.57 7.20
C LEU A 350 -20.32 -4.57 6.04
N ALA A 351 -19.30 -5.42 6.09
CA ALA A 351 -19.06 -6.47 5.10
C ALA A 351 -20.17 -7.52 5.06
N SER A 352 -20.75 -7.85 6.22
CA SER A 352 -21.88 -8.79 6.29
C SER A 352 -23.14 -8.21 5.66
N ALA A 353 -23.35 -6.89 5.79
CA ALA A 353 -24.45 -6.20 5.13
C ALA A 353 -24.23 -6.03 3.62
N ALA A 354 -22.98 -5.85 3.19
CA ALA A 354 -22.63 -5.63 1.78
C ALA A 354 -22.48 -6.94 0.97
N SER A 355 -22.16 -8.06 1.60
CA SER A 355 -22.00 -9.35 0.91
C SER A 355 -23.35 -9.90 0.48
N THR A 356 -23.49 -10.23 -0.81
CA THR A 356 -24.75 -10.72 -1.39
C THR A 356 -24.70 -12.21 -1.77
N GLY A 357 -23.52 -12.83 -1.76
CA GLY A 357 -23.37 -14.23 -2.17
C GLY A 357 -23.40 -15.23 -1.02
N GLY A 358 -24.48 -16.02 -0.98
CA GLY A 358 -24.67 -17.11 -0.03
C GLY A 358 -24.95 -16.66 1.41
N SER A 359 -25.24 -17.62 2.29
CA SER A 359 -25.57 -17.35 3.71
C SER A 359 -24.34 -17.14 4.61
N THR A 360 -23.13 -17.22 4.05
CA THR A 360 -21.87 -17.22 4.81
C THR A 360 -21.12 -15.88 4.73
N GLY A 361 -21.21 -15.14 3.61
CA GLY A 361 -20.61 -13.81 3.45
C GLY A 361 -19.15 -13.74 3.96
N PRO A 362 -18.79 -12.74 4.79
CA PRO A 362 -17.45 -12.63 5.35
C PRO A 362 -16.98 -13.86 6.12
N LEU A 363 -17.86 -14.64 6.76
CA LEU A 363 -17.48 -15.89 7.44
C LEU A 363 -16.94 -16.94 6.46
N GLY A 364 -17.42 -16.93 5.22
CA GLY A 364 -16.90 -17.77 4.14
C GLY A 364 -15.41 -17.52 3.87
N ILE A 365 -14.95 -16.28 4.04
CA ILE A 365 -13.54 -15.88 3.89
C ILE A 365 -12.64 -16.61 4.88
N LEU A 366 -13.09 -16.85 6.12
CA LEU A 366 -12.33 -17.62 7.12
C LEU A 366 -12.20 -19.09 6.71
N GLY A 367 -13.28 -19.69 6.22
CA GLY A 367 -13.27 -21.06 5.71
C GLY A 367 -12.35 -21.23 4.51
N LEU A 368 -12.44 -20.30 3.54
CA LEU A 368 -11.54 -20.24 2.39
C LEU A 368 -10.09 -20.01 2.83
N GLY A 369 -9.88 -19.18 3.84
CA GLY A 369 -8.61 -18.98 4.53
C GLY A 369 -7.95 -20.29 4.97
N VAL A 370 -8.69 -21.14 5.69
CA VAL A 370 -8.18 -22.45 6.13
C VAL A 370 -7.80 -23.34 4.95
N VAL A 371 -8.61 -23.36 3.88
CA VAL A 371 -8.29 -24.09 2.65
C VAL A 371 -6.99 -23.55 2.03
N PHE A 372 -6.85 -22.23 1.94
CA PHE A 372 -5.66 -21.57 1.42
C PHE A 372 -4.43 -21.81 2.29
N ALA A 373 -4.55 -21.88 3.62
CA ALA A 373 -3.44 -22.26 4.48
C ALA A 373 -2.90 -23.65 4.11
N ALA A 374 -3.77 -24.63 3.86
CA ALA A 374 -3.36 -25.95 3.42
C ALA A 374 -2.66 -25.89 2.04
N ILE A 375 -3.25 -25.16 1.07
CA ILE A 375 -2.68 -24.99 -0.27
C ILE A 375 -1.30 -24.32 -0.20
N TYR A 376 -1.17 -23.20 0.52
CA TYR A 376 0.09 -22.48 0.71
C TYR A 376 1.14 -23.39 1.34
N TYR A 377 0.80 -24.08 2.44
CA TYR A 377 1.74 -24.99 3.10
C TYR A 377 2.25 -26.08 2.15
N VAL A 378 1.35 -26.77 1.45
CA VAL A 378 1.71 -27.86 0.54
C VAL A 378 2.57 -27.36 -0.61
N LEU A 379 2.16 -26.27 -1.29
CA LEU A 379 2.90 -25.74 -2.43
C LEU A 379 4.28 -25.20 -2.02
N PHE A 380 4.37 -24.47 -0.91
CA PHE A 380 5.65 -23.98 -0.41
C PHE A 380 6.55 -25.14 0.03
N ALA A 381 6.05 -26.07 0.84
CA ALA A 381 6.85 -27.21 1.30
C ALA A 381 7.33 -28.08 0.13
N ALA A 382 6.47 -28.32 -0.87
CA ALA A 382 6.83 -29.07 -2.07
C ALA A 382 7.89 -28.33 -2.90
N ALA A 383 7.68 -27.05 -3.21
CA ALA A 383 8.64 -26.26 -4.00
C ALA A 383 10.00 -26.14 -3.30
N ILE A 384 10.02 -25.85 -1.99
CA ILE A 384 11.26 -25.75 -1.21
C ILE A 384 12.08 -27.05 -1.29
N ARG A 385 11.43 -28.20 -1.14
CA ARG A 385 12.10 -29.51 -1.11
C ARG A 385 12.51 -29.98 -2.50
N THR A 386 11.61 -29.91 -3.48
CA THR A 386 11.84 -30.44 -4.83
C THR A 386 12.83 -29.61 -5.63
N GLN A 387 12.81 -28.28 -5.47
CA GLN A 387 13.72 -27.36 -6.15
C GLN A 387 14.92 -26.97 -5.29
N ASN A 388 15.02 -27.52 -4.08
CA ASN A 388 16.12 -27.29 -3.16
C ASN A 388 16.36 -25.79 -2.86
N LEU A 389 15.29 -25.02 -2.67
CA LEU A 389 15.33 -23.55 -2.57
C LEU A 389 16.00 -23.04 -1.28
N ALA A 390 16.78 -21.97 -1.38
CA ALA A 390 17.41 -21.31 -0.24
C ALA A 390 16.41 -20.41 0.50
N THR A 391 15.62 -20.98 1.41
CA THR A 391 14.74 -20.21 2.30
C THR A 391 15.45 -19.83 3.60
N PRO A 392 14.92 -18.88 4.40
CA PRO A 392 15.50 -18.54 5.71
C PRO A 392 15.83 -19.78 6.54
N GLY A 393 17.07 -19.83 7.05
CA GLY A 393 17.58 -20.93 7.86
C GLY A 393 17.74 -22.27 7.14
N ARG A 394 17.66 -22.32 5.81
CA ARG A 394 17.84 -23.54 5.02
C ARG A 394 19.02 -23.40 4.06
N THR A 395 19.98 -24.31 4.16
CA THR A 395 21.09 -24.42 3.21
C THR A 395 20.72 -25.38 2.08
N PRO A 396 20.78 -24.98 0.80
CA PRO A 396 20.58 -25.90 -0.33
C PRO A 396 21.57 -27.07 -0.30
N VAL A 397 21.06 -28.29 -0.46
CA VAL A 397 21.89 -29.49 -0.55
C VAL A 397 22.74 -29.41 -1.83
N LYS A 398 24.07 -29.43 -1.71
CA LYS A 398 24.94 -29.51 -2.90
C LYS A 398 24.63 -30.78 -3.68
N ALA A 399 24.39 -30.66 -4.98
CA ALA A 399 24.26 -31.82 -5.85
C ALA A 399 25.52 -32.68 -5.69
N LYS A 400 25.38 -33.94 -5.28
CA LYS A 400 26.49 -34.89 -5.32
C LYS A 400 26.94 -34.95 -6.78
N GLY A 401 28.15 -34.46 -7.05
CA GLY A 401 28.78 -34.61 -8.35
C GLY A 401 28.69 -36.08 -8.74
N ARG A 402 28.10 -36.36 -9.90
CA ARG A 402 28.18 -37.69 -10.52
C ARG A 402 29.67 -37.97 -10.68
N ARG A 403 30.20 -38.89 -9.88
CA ARG A 403 31.51 -39.49 -10.10
C ARG A 403 31.43 -40.43 -11.29
#